data_AF-A0A354UQ91-F1
#
_entry.id   AF-A0A354UQ91-F1
#
_cell.length_a   1.000
_cell.length_b   1.000
_cell.length_c   1.000
_cell.angle_alpha   90.00
_cell.angle_beta   90.00
_cell.angle_gamma   90.00
#
_symmetry.space_group_name_H-M   'P 1'
#
loop_
_entity.id
_entity.type
_entity.pdbx_description
1 polymer ?
#
loop_
_entity_poly.entity_id
_entity_poly.type
_entity_poly.pdbx_seq_one_letter_code
_entity_poly.pdbx_strand_id
1 'polypeptide(L)'
;ADDESRQKLLSEITTQATLAASDVARIPLSDENKFGTAKFVNQVGDYAKYLNNKLIDGISITKEEWKTVRELAEINAKLKSDLMELSSDLGEDFDFNSISATNENDVFSSAFADIESRAAEYPELIYDGPFSDGLKAKKAKGLDGKKVTSFEAQKIYEEIFADYGVQNAEAIGEKNDKIKTINFEGEADKTRLYAEISEVGGNLITFDYFMDCQKEVYDLDYCVGAGEKFLEKLGLGDLKPVWAAESGAVAYINYALFKDGAIVYPDMVKVTVCKERGIVSGFDSREYYLNHTEREMGKATLTAEQARAKTEDKIEVQSVRLALIPKGNDAEVLTYECMGVADGATYYIYIDATSGKQVKIFKVVETTEGRLLV
;
A
#
# COMPACT_ATOMS: atom_id res chain seq x y z
N ALA A 1 -17.48 -26.13 7.63
CA ALA A 1 -16.09 -26.35 8.10
C ALA A 1 -15.96 -25.65 9.45
N ASP A 2 -15.40 -26.35 10.44
CA ASP A 2 -14.93 -25.74 11.69
C ASP A 2 -13.69 -24.87 11.43
N ASP A 3 -13.26 -24.09 12.42
CA ASP A 3 -12.17 -23.13 12.26
C ASP A 3 -10.82 -23.82 12.00
N GLU A 4 -10.60 -25.01 12.56
CA GLU A 4 -9.41 -25.83 12.29
C GLU A 4 -9.33 -26.26 10.81
N SER A 5 -10.44 -26.73 10.23
CA SER A 5 -10.49 -27.05 8.80
C SER A 5 -10.30 -25.82 7.92
N ARG A 6 -10.83 -24.66 8.34
CA ARG A 6 -10.66 -23.39 7.61
C ARG A 6 -9.21 -22.93 7.62
N GLN A 7 -8.54 -22.97 8.76
CA GLN A 7 -7.12 -22.63 8.89
C GLN A 7 -6.26 -23.50 7.96
N LYS A 8 -6.52 -24.81 7.93
CA LYS A 8 -5.81 -25.72 7.02
C LYS A 8 -5.98 -25.34 5.55
N LEU A 9 -7.21 -25.04 5.11
CA LEU A 9 -7.49 -24.63 3.73
C LEU A 9 -6.82 -23.29 3.39
N LEU A 10 -6.85 -22.32 4.30
CA LEU A 10 -6.20 -21.02 4.09
C LEU A 10 -4.68 -21.16 3.99
N SER A 11 -4.07 -21.98 4.85
CA SER A 11 -2.64 -22.30 4.75
C SER A 11 -2.29 -23.00 3.43
N GLU A 12 -3.16 -23.87 2.93
CA GLU A 12 -2.98 -24.53 1.64
C GLU A 12 -3.08 -23.52 0.49
N ILE A 13 -4.05 -22.60 0.53
CA ILE A 13 -4.18 -21.51 -0.46
C ILE A 13 -2.91 -20.64 -0.47
N THR A 14 -2.40 -20.22 0.69
CA THR A 14 -1.14 -19.44 0.77
C THR A 14 0.04 -20.19 0.15
N THR A 15 0.13 -21.50 0.40
CA THR A 15 1.18 -22.35 -0.18
C THR A 15 1.07 -22.42 -1.70
N GLN A 16 -0.14 -22.69 -2.23
CA GLN A 16 -0.37 -22.79 -3.67
C GLN A 16 -0.16 -21.45 -4.37
N ALA A 17 -0.57 -20.35 -3.76
CA ALA A 17 -0.31 -19.00 -4.27
C ALA A 17 1.20 -18.73 -4.37
N THR A 18 1.99 -19.10 -3.35
CA THR A 18 3.46 -18.92 -3.37
C THR A 18 4.12 -19.73 -4.49
N LEU A 19 3.64 -20.95 -4.73
CA LEU A 19 4.12 -21.80 -5.83
C LEU A 19 3.76 -21.19 -7.18
N ALA A 20 2.51 -20.79 -7.38
CA ALA A 20 2.05 -20.15 -8.61
C ALA A 20 2.80 -18.84 -8.89
N ALA A 21 3.10 -18.01 -7.88
CA ALA A 21 3.91 -16.82 -8.05
C ALA A 21 5.34 -17.15 -8.53
N SER A 22 5.91 -18.25 -8.02
CA SER A 22 7.22 -18.74 -8.46
C SER A 22 7.19 -19.25 -9.90
N ASP A 23 6.09 -19.88 -10.32
CA ASP A 23 5.91 -20.37 -11.69
C ASP A 23 5.72 -19.21 -12.68
N VAL A 24 4.92 -18.20 -12.32
CA VAL A 24 4.76 -16.97 -13.12
C VAL A 24 6.11 -16.27 -13.33
N ALA A 25 6.95 -16.20 -12.29
CA ALA A 25 8.27 -15.59 -12.41
C ALA A 25 9.19 -16.30 -13.42
N ARG A 26 8.99 -17.61 -13.65
CA ARG A 26 9.77 -18.42 -14.59
C ARG A 26 9.31 -18.32 -16.04
N ILE A 27 8.13 -17.76 -16.31
CA ILE A 27 7.64 -17.54 -17.67
C ILE A 27 8.64 -16.63 -18.39
N PRO A 28 9.11 -16.94 -19.62
CA PRO A 28 10.18 -16.20 -20.31
C PRO A 28 9.69 -14.89 -20.96
N LEU A 29 8.88 -14.11 -20.26
CA LEU A 29 8.45 -12.76 -20.64
C LEU A 29 9.21 -11.70 -19.84
N SER A 30 9.06 -10.43 -20.20
CA SER A 30 9.49 -9.31 -19.34
C SER A 30 8.64 -9.27 -18.07
N ASP A 31 9.16 -8.72 -16.97
CA ASP A 31 8.40 -8.58 -15.73
C ASP A 31 7.14 -7.70 -15.90
N GLU A 32 7.18 -6.73 -16.81
CA GLU A 32 6.04 -5.89 -17.18
C GLU A 32 4.88 -6.74 -17.74
N ASN A 33 5.20 -7.72 -18.59
CA ASN A 33 4.22 -8.59 -19.24
C ASN A 33 3.73 -9.75 -18.36
N LYS A 34 4.03 -9.75 -17.06
CA LYS A 34 3.51 -10.75 -16.09
C LYS A 34 3.14 -10.14 -14.74
N PHE A 35 3.18 -8.82 -14.64
CA PHE A 35 3.04 -8.09 -13.39
C PHE A 35 1.65 -8.29 -12.77
N GLY A 36 0.58 -8.18 -13.56
CA GLY A 36 -0.81 -8.33 -13.12
C GLY A 36 -1.08 -9.73 -12.60
N THR A 37 -0.67 -10.77 -13.34
CA THR A 37 -0.83 -12.16 -12.90
C THR A 37 -0.05 -12.45 -11.61
N ALA A 38 1.23 -12.06 -11.56
CA ALA A 38 2.06 -12.27 -10.36
C ALA A 38 1.45 -11.58 -9.14
N LYS A 39 0.96 -10.35 -9.32
CA LYS A 39 0.34 -9.56 -8.27
C LYS A 39 -0.97 -10.18 -7.76
N PHE A 40 -1.86 -10.59 -8.66
CA PHE A 40 -3.11 -11.26 -8.28
C PHE A 40 -2.84 -12.52 -7.44
N VAL A 41 -1.89 -13.36 -7.87
CA VAL A 41 -1.54 -14.58 -7.15
C VAL A 41 -0.98 -14.27 -5.75
N ASN A 42 -0.10 -13.26 -5.63
CA ASN A 42 0.40 -12.82 -4.32
C ASN A 42 -0.75 -12.35 -3.42
N GLN A 43 -1.67 -11.54 -3.94
CA GLN A 43 -2.82 -11.01 -3.21
C GLN A 43 -3.75 -12.13 -2.68
N VAL A 44 -3.97 -13.19 -3.46
CA VAL A 44 -4.70 -14.39 -2.98
C VAL A 44 -3.97 -15.03 -1.79
N GLY A 45 -2.65 -15.17 -1.88
CA GLY A 45 -1.83 -15.73 -0.82
C GLY A 45 -1.84 -14.88 0.46
N ASP A 46 -1.71 -13.56 0.30
CA ASP A 46 -1.70 -12.59 1.40
C ASP A 46 -3.06 -12.51 2.10
N TYR A 47 -4.15 -12.50 1.35
CA TYR A 47 -5.49 -12.49 1.95
C TYR A 47 -5.80 -13.80 2.69
N ALA A 48 -5.39 -14.95 2.12
CA ALA A 48 -5.52 -16.22 2.81
C ALA A 48 -4.73 -16.25 4.12
N LYS A 49 -3.52 -15.68 4.13
CA LYS A 49 -2.68 -15.54 5.31
C LYS A 49 -3.31 -14.61 6.36
N TYR A 50 -3.86 -13.46 5.93
CA TYR A 50 -4.60 -12.53 6.78
C TYR A 50 -5.76 -13.24 7.51
N LEU A 51 -6.63 -13.93 6.77
CA LEU A 51 -7.76 -14.65 7.35
C LEU A 51 -7.31 -15.79 8.28
N ASN A 52 -6.19 -16.46 7.96
CA ASN A 52 -5.65 -17.52 8.81
C ASN A 52 -5.17 -16.97 10.16
N ASN A 53 -4.44 -15.85 10.15
CA ASN A 53 -3.99 -15.20 11.39
C ASN A 53 -5.20 -14.76 12.24
N LYS A 54 -6.23 -14.19 11.62
CA LYS A 54 -7.47 -13.81 12.29
C LYS A 54 -8.14 -14.98 13.01
N LEU A 55 -8.20 -16.15 12.37
CA LEU A 55 -8.72 -17.37 13.00
C LEU A 55 -7.82 -17.89 14.13
N ILE A 56 -6.50 -17.74 14.04
CA ILE A 56 -5.55 -18.09 15.11
C ILE A 56 -5.80 -17.22 16.35
N ASP A 57 -6.11 -15.94 16.14
CA ASP A 57 -6.45 -14.97 17.20
C ASP A 57 -7.87 -15.19 17.78
N GLY A 58 -8.59 -16.22 17.33
CA GLY A 58 -9.94 -16.55 17.80
C GLY A 58 -11.03 -15.63 17.23
N ILE A 59 -10.73 -14.87 16.18
CA ILE A 59 -11.65 -13.93 15.56
C ILE A 59 -12.29 -14.59 14.33
N SER A 60 -13.62 -14.56 14.23
CA SER A 60 -14.36 -15.15 13.12
C SER A 60 -14.25 -14.34 11.82
N ILE A 61 -14.27 -15.02 10.68
CA ILE A 61 -14.37 -14.40 9.34
C ILE A 61 -15.75 -13.76 9.14
N THR A 62 -15.80 -12.51 8.69
CA THR A 62 -17.03 -11.74 8.47
C THR A 62 -17.72 -12.11 7.15
N LYS A 63 -18.95 -11.61 6.93
CA LYS A 63 -19.69 -11.90 5.69
C LYS A 63 -19.06 -11.22 4.47
N GLU A 64 -18.54 -10.03 4.69
CA GLU A 64 -17.85 -9.18 3.74
C GLU A 64 -16.52 -9.86 3.35
N GLU A 65 -15.80 -10.39 4.33
CA GLU A 65 -14.58 -11.16 4.06
C GLU A 65 -14.86 -12.42 3.24
N TRP A 66 -15.96 -13.13 3.53
CA TRP A 66 -16.44 -14.26 2.72
C TRP A 66 -16.91 -13.87 1.32
N LYS A 67 -17.35 -12.62 1.12
CA LYS A 67 -17.67 -12.09 -0.21
C LYS A 67 -16.38 -11.88 -0.99
N THR A 68 -15.36 -11.29 -0.38
CA THR A 68 -14.02 -11.14 -0.97
C THR A 68 -13.40 -12.48 -1.34
N VAL A 69 -13.50 -13.52 -0.48
CA VAL A 69 -13.02 -14.88 -0.82
C VAL A 69 -13.71 -15.41 -2.09
N ARG A 70 -15.02 -15.18 -2.24
CA ARG A 70 -15.77 -15.62 -3.41
C ARG A 70 -15.33 -14.88 -4.67
N GLU A 71 -15.12 -13.58 -4.59
CA GLU A 71 -14.65 -12.77 -5.72
C GLU A 71 -13.24 -13.18 -6.17
N LEU A 72 -12.31 -13.38 -5.22
CA LEU A 72 -10.98 -13.92 -5.54
C LEU A 72 -11.07 -15.31 -6.18
N ALA A 73 -12.00 -16.16 -5.74
CA ALA A 73 -12.22 -17.48 -6.33
C ALA A 73 -12.77 -17.38 -7.76
N GLU A 74 -13.68 -16.44 -8.04
CA GLU A 74 -14.22 -16.17 -9.37
C GLU A 74 -13.13 -15.66 -10.32
N ILE A 75 -12.31 -14.71 -9.87
CA ILE A 75 -11.17 -14.19 -10.62
C ILE A 75 -10.15 -15.31 -10.89
N ASN A 76 -9.82 -16.13 -9.89
CA ASN A 76 -8.91 -17.25 -10.04
C ASN A 76 -9.46 -18.31 -11.03
N ALA A 77 -10.78 -18.53 -11.04
CA ALA A 77 -11.41 -19.42 -12.00
C ALA A 77 -11.32 -18.87 -13.44
N LYS A 78 -11.48 -17.56 -13.62
CA LYS A 78 -11.29 -16.88 -14.92
C LYS A 78 -9.84 -16.99 -15.38
N LEU A 79 -8.87 -16.63 -14.52
CA LEU A 79 -7.44 -16.74 -14.81
C LEU A 79 -7.05 -18.19 -15.18
N LYS A 80 -7.54 -19.18 -14.42
CA LYS A 80 -7.35 -20.59 -14.75
C LYS A 80 -7.90 -20.94 -16.14
N SER A 81 -9.11 -20.48 -16.47
CA SER A 81 -9.72 -20.73 -17.78
C SER A 81 -8.86 -20.14 -18.91
N ASP A 82 -8.43 -18.89 -18.76
CA ASP A 82 -7.64 -18.18 -19.76
C ASP A 82 -6.26 -18.85 -19.95
N LEU A 83 -5.61 -19.29 -18.87
CA LEU A 83 -4.35 -20.04 -18.94
C LEU A 83 -4.52 -21.45 -19.55
N MET A 84 -5.64 -22.12 -19.31
CA MET A 84 -5.95 -23.42 -19.93
C MET A 84 -6.21 -23.29 -21.42
N GLU A 85 -6.89 -22.23 -21.86
CA GLU A 85 -7.10 -21.92 -23.27
C GLU A 85 -5.78 -21.63 -23.97
N LEU A 86 -4.94 -20.76 -23.38
CA LEU A 86 -3.58 -20.52 -23.88
C LEU A 86 -2.76 -21.82 -23.99
N SER A 87 -2.76 -22.66 -22.94
CA SER A 87 -2.06 -23.94 -22.98
C SER A 87 -2.57 -24.87 -24.08
N SER A 88 -3.86 -24.83 -24.39
CA SER A 88 -4.46 -25.62 -25.47
C SER A 88 -4.04 -25.10 -26.85
N ASP A 89 -3.96 -23.79 -27.03
CA ASP A 89 -3.61 -23.16 -28.31
C ASP A 89 -2.15 -23.34 -28.70
N LEU A 90 -1.25 -23.42 -27.71
CA LEU A 90 0.19 -23.65 -27.93
C LEU A 90 0.49 -25.09 -28.41
N GLY A 91 -0.31 -26.07 -27.97
CA GLY A 91 -0.07 -27.50 -28.22
C GLY A 91 1.10 -28.08 -27.38
N GLU A 92 1.19 -29.41 -27.31
CA GLU A 92 2.18 -30.11 -26.47
C GLU A 92 3.65 -29.90 -26.91
N ASP A 93 3.87 -29.60 -28.19
CA ASP A 93 5.21 -29.46 -28.80
C ASP A 93 5.73 -28.01 -28.80
N PHE A 94 5.10 -27.09 -28.06
CA PHE A 94 5.49 -25.69 -28.05
C PHE A 94 6.88 -25.47 -27.44
N ASP A 95 7.79 -24.86 -28.21
CA ASP A 95 9.13 -24.52 -27.74
C ASP A 95 9.14 -23.15 -27.06
N PHE A 96 9.15 -23.15 -25.73
CA PHE A 96 9.25 -21.93 -24.92
C PHE A 96 10.56 -21.14 -25.14
N ASN A 97 11.61 -21.74 -25.72
CA ASN A 97 12.82 -21.00 -26.07
C ASN A 97 12.64 -20.10 -27.30
N SER A 98 11.54 -20.28 -28.06
CA SER A 98 11.19 -19.42 -29.18
C SER A 98 10.62 -18.06 -28.75
N ILE A 99 10.22 -17.93 -27.48
CA ILE A 99 9.72 -16.69 -26.88
C ILE A 99 10.91 -15.73 -26.74
N SER A 100 10.93 -14.69 -27.54
CA SER A 100 11.91 -13.62 -27.45
C SER A 100 11.32 -12.44 -26.69
N ALA A 101 11.99 -11.99 -25.62
CA ALA A 101 11.62 -10.78 -24.88
C ALA A 101 11.64 -9.48 -25.72
N THR A 102 12.08 -9.54 -26.98
CA THR A 102 12.18 -8.39 -27.90
C THR A 102 11.22 -8.44 -29.09
N ASN A 103 10.46 -9.53 -29.29
CA ASN A 103 9.49 -9.65 -30.39
C ASN A 103 8.06 -9.71 -29.83
N GLU A 104 7.39 -8.55 -29.80
CA GLU A 104 5.98 -8.42 -29.38
C GLU A 104 4.98 -9.19 -30.27
N ASN A 105 5.42 -9.76 -31.40
CA ASN A 105 4.58 -10.46 -32.38
C ASN A 105 4.56 -12.00 -32.24
N ASP A 106 5.07 -12.54 -31.14
CA ASP A 106 4.93 -13.95 -30.81
C ASP A 106 3.51 -14.25 -30.26
N VAL A 107 2.93 -15.39 -30.68
CA VAL A 107 1.57 -15.83 -30.31
C VAL A 107 1.42 -15.99 -28.81
N PHE A 108 2.47 -16.46 -28.12
CA PHE A 108 2.47 -16.59 -26.66
C PHE A 108 2.45 -15.21 -25.98
N SER A 109 3.35 -14.31 -26.37
CA SER A 109 3.43 -12.95 -25.80
C SER A 109 2.14 -12.16 -25.99
N SER A 110 1.51 -12.25 -27.16
CA SER A 110 0.25 -11.56 -27.44
C SER A 110 -0.93 -12.14 -26.65
N ALA A 111 -1.08 -13.46 -26.61
CA ALA A 111 -2.13 -14.10 -25.84
C ALA A 111 -1.94 -13.90 -24.33
N PHE A 112 -0.70 -13.88 -23.83
CA PHE A 112 -0.42 -13.58 -22.43
C PHE A 112 -0.63 -12.10 -22.11
N ALA A 113 -0.34 -11.17 -23.03
CA ALA A 113 -0.67 -9.76 -22.87
C ALA A 113 -2.19 -9.53 -22.73
N ASP A 114 -3.00 -10.33 -23.43
CA ASP A 114 -4.45 -10.33 -23.25
C ASP A 114 -4.86 -10.80 -21.85
N ILE A 115 -4.22 -11.85 -21.31
CA ILE A 115 -4.41 -12.29 -19.91
C ILE A 115 -4.04 -11.16 -18.94
N GLU A 116 -2.88 -10.52 -19.15
CA GLU A 116 -2.40 -9.40 -18.33
C GLU A 116 -3.32 -8.18 -18.37
N SER A 117 -3.87 -7.86 -19.55
CA SER A 117 -4.79 -6.74 -19.70
C SER A 117 -6.05 -6.92 -18.84
N ARG A 118 -6.60 -8.15 -18.81
CA ARG A 118 -7.72 -8.51 -17.95
C ARG A 118 -7.31 -8.61 -16.48
N ALA A 119 -6.08 -9.04 -16.20
CA ALA A 119 -5.55 -9.03 -14.85
C ALA A 119 -5.43 -7.61 -14.26
N ALA A 120 -5.15 -6.61 -15.09
CA ALA A 120 -5.14 -5.20 -14.69
C ALA A 120 -6.55 -4.63 -14.41
N GLU A 121 -7.61 -5.28 -14.92
CA GLU A 121 -9.01 -4.97 -14.61
C GLU A 121 -9.45 -5.59 -13.28
N TYR A 122 -8.73 -6.58 -12.75
CA TYR A 122 -9.05 -7.15 -11.45
C TYR A 122 -8.74 -6.17 -10.31
N PRO A 123 -9.70 -5.95 -9.40
CA PRO A 123 -9.48 -5.07 -8.28
C PRO A 123 -8.40 -5.61 -7.34
N GLU A 124 -7.41 -4.77 -7.09
CA GLU A 124 -6.46 -5.00 -6.00
C GLU A 124 -7.18 -4.74 -4.66
N LEU A 125 -7.13 -5.73 -3.77
CA LEU A 125 -7.70 -5.61 -2.43
C LEU A 125 -6.75 -4.80 -1.57
N ILE A 126 -7.28 -3.78 -0.91
CA ILE A 126 -6.53 -2.93 0.02
C ILE A 126 -7.13 -3.00 1.43
N TYR A 127 -6.26 -3.12 2.42
CA TYR A 127 -6.59 -3.21 3.84
C TYR A 127 -6.23 -1.92 4.59
N ASP A 128 -5.08 -1.34 4.25
CA ASP A 128 -4.52 -0.13 4.87
C ASP A 128 -4.37 1.01 3.85
N GLY A 129 -5.16 1.01 2.77
CA GLY A 129 -5.20 2.09 1.77
C GLY A 129 -4.45 1.80 0.45
N PRO A 130 -4.71 2.57 -0.62
CA PRO A 130 -4.03 2.40 -1.91
C PRO A 130 -2.53 2.65 -1.80
N PHE A 131 -1.73 1.77 -2.43
CA PHE A 131 -0.26 1.88 -2.55
C PHE A 131 0.54 1.81 -1.24
N SER A 132 -0.09 1.35 -0.16
CA SER A 132 0.52 1.23 1.17
C SER A 132 1.70 0.25 1.26
N ASP A 133 1.81 -0.69 0.32
CA ASP A 133 2.95 -1.61 0.19
C ASP A 133 4.19 -0.95 -0.43
N GLY A 134 4.08 0.32 -0.85
CA GLY A 134 5.19 1.15 -1.26
C GLY A 134 5.82 0.80 -2.61
N LEU A 135 6.92 1.49 -2.92
CA LEU A 135 7.74 1.25 -4.11
C LEU A 135 8.98 0.42 -3.76
N LYS A 136 9.45 -0.40 -4.71
CA LYS A 136 10.73 -1.12 -4.58
C LYS A 136 11.95 -0.21 -4.83
N ALA A 137 12.00 0.95 -4.19
CA ALA A 137 13.13 1.87 -4.30
C ALA A 137 14.42 1.19 -3.82
N LYS A 138 15.53 1.37 -4.56
CA LYS A 138 16.83 0.78 -4.24
C LYS A 138 17.65 1.61 -3.24
N LYS A 139 17.41 2.93 -3.18
CA LYS A 139 18.09 3.90 -2.31
C LYS A 139 17.16 5.06 -1.99
N ALA A 140 17.40 5.73 -0.87
CA ALA A 140 16.69 6.93 -0.49
C ALA A 140 16.95 8.11 -1.44
N LYS A 141 15.89 8.80 -1.84
CA LYS A 141 15.92 9.99 -2.69
C LYS A 141 15.69 11.28 -1.91
N GLY A 142 14.86 11.23 -0.85
CA GLY A 142 14.39 12.40 -0.13
C GLY A 142 15.22 12.79 1.10
N LEU A 143 16.42 12.22 1.26
CA LEU A 143 17.30 12.52 2.39
C LEU A 143 18.37 13.51 1.97
N ASP A 144 18.20 14.76 2.41
CA ASP A 144 19.15 15.84 2.20
C ASP A 144 19.76 16.34 3.52
N GLY A 145 20.80 17.17 3.39
CA GLY A 145 21.45 17.82 4.54
C GLY A 145 22.73 17.14 4.99
N LYS A 146 23.26 17.60 6.12
CA LYS A 146 24.51 17.08 6.69
C LYS A 146 24.24 15.77 7.43
N LYS A 147 25.30 14.95 7.55
CA LYS A 147 25.27 13.83 8.48
C LYS A 147 25.21 14.34 9.90
N VAL A 148 24.31 13.78 10.70
CA VAL A 148 24.24 14.01 12.14
C VAL A 148 25.06 12.96 12.88
N THR A 149 25.67 13.37 13.98
CA THR A 149 26.30 12.48 14.94
C THR A 149 25.25 11.83 15.84
N SER A 150 25.59 10.73 16.52
CA SER A 150 24.70 10.09 17.51
C SER A 150 24.21 11.07 18.59
N PHE A 151 25.07 11.99 19.04
CA PHE A 151 24.68 13.03 20.01
C PHE A 151 23.69 14.05 19.45
N GLU A 152 23.87 14.48 18.19
CA GLU A 152 22.91 15.38 17.54
C GLU A 152 21.58 14.68 17.28
N ALA A 153 21.60 13.43 16.82
CA ALA A 153 20.40 12.63 16.63
C ALA A 153 19.64 12.36 17.93
N GLN A 154 20.36 12.18 19.06
CA GLN A 154 19.74 12.05 20.37
C GLN A 154 18.95 13.32 20.76
N LYS A 155 19.52 14.51 20.51
CA LYS A 155 18.82 15.77 20.77
C LYS A 155 17.56 15.90 19.93
N ILE A 156 17.63 15.52 18.65
CA ILE A 156 16.47 15.51 17.76
C ILE A 156 15.39 14.58 18.32
N TYR A 157 15.76 13.38 18.76
CA TYR A 157 14.83 12.44 19.42
C TYR A 157 14.16 13.07 20.66
N GLU A 158 14.96 13.66 21.55
CA GLU A 158 14.46 14.32 22.77
C GLU A 158 13.53 15.50 22.45
N GLU A 159 13.83 16.30 21.43
CA GLU A 159 13.00 17.42 20.98
C GLU A 159 11.66 16.97 20.37
N ILE A 160 11.68 15.92 19.53
CA ILE A 160 10.46 15.37 18.93
C ILE A 160 9.51 14.84 20.02
N PHE A 161 10.04 14.12 21.00
CA PHE A 161 9.25 13.44 22.03
C PHE A 161 9.18 14.21 23.37
N ALA A 162 9.59 15.49 23.40
CA ALA A 162 9.51 16.33 24.60
C ALA A 162 8.08 16.40 25.18
N ASP A 163 7.07 16.55 24.31
CA ASP A 163 5.65 16.63 24.71
C ASP A 163 5.10 15.30 25.24
N TYR A 164 5.79 14.19 24.96
CA TYR A 164 5.47 12.86 25.49
C TYR A 164 6.06 12.66 26.89
N GLY A 165 6.94 13.57 27.33
CA GLY A 165 7.65 13.46 28.61
C GLY A 165 8.71 12.37 28.60
N VAL A 166 9.38 12.16 27.45
CA VAL A 166 10.41 11.12 27.30
C VAL A 166 11.58 11.35 28.28
N GLN A 167 12.08 10.26 28.83
CA GLN A 167 13.23 10.21 29.75
C GLN A 167 14.15 9.06 29.34
N ASN A 168 15.38 9.07 29.89
CA ASN A 168 16.36 7.99 29.69
C ASN A 168 16.62 7.69 28.20
N ALA A 169 16.63 8.72 27.35
CA ALA A 169 16.90 8.56 25.94
C ALA A 169 18.34 8.06 25.72
N GLU A 170 18.50 6.96 25.01
CA GLU A 170 19.80 6.40 24.67
C GLU A 170 19.83 5.82 23.26
N ALA A 171 21.00 5.87 22.63
CA ALA A 171 21.24 5.19 21.35
C ALA A 171 21.44 3.69 21.60
N ILE A 172 20.62 2.86 20.95
CA ILE A 172 20.64 1.39 21.13
C ILE A 172 21.26 0.64 19.94
N GLY A 173 21.59 1.35 18.87
CA GLY A 173 22.29 0.77 17.72
C GLY A 173 22.08 1.56 16.43
N GLU A 174 22.59 1.01 15.34
CA GLU A 174 22.44 1.56 14.00
C GLU A 174 21.82 0.52 13.08
N LYS A 175 21.03 0.97 12.11
CA LYS A 175 20.48 0.14 11.04
C LYS A 175 20.99 0.66 9.71
N ASN A 176 21.45 -0.27 8.88
CA ASN A 176 22.03 0.06 7.59
C ASN A 176 21.30 -0.74 6.50
N ASP A 177 20.06 -0.33 6.24
CA ASP A 177 19.22 -0.86 5.16
C ASP A 177 19.21 0.09 3.94
N LYS A 178 18.05 0.41 3.37
CA LYS A 178 17.91 1.43 2.32
C LYS A 178 18.06 2.85 2.88
N ILE A 179 17.75 3.06 4.16
CA ILE A 179 17.99 4.29 4.92
C ILE A 179 18.89 3.95 6.11
N LYS A 180 20.01 4.68 6.23
CA LYS A 180 20.86 4.54 7.41
C LYS A 180 20.26 5.31 8.58
N THR A 181 20.04 4.63 9.70
CA THR A 181 19.45 5.21 10.89
C THR A 181 20.27 4.93 12.13
N ILE A 182 20.18 5.86 13.08
CA ILE A 182 20.58 5.68 14.47
C ILE A 182 19.29 5.44 15.26
N ASN A 183 19.29 4.36 16.03
CA ASN A 183 18.11 3.88 16.73
C ASN A 183 18.17 4.33 18.18
N PHE A 184 17.06 4.86 18.66
CA PHE A 184 16.93 5.39 20.01
C PHE A 184 15.82 4.67 20.76
N GLU A 185 16.04 4.56 22.06
CA GLU A 185 15.04 4.11 23.01
C GLU A 185 14.99 5.09 24.18
N GLY A 186 13.79 5.31 24.68
CA GLY A 186 13.52 6.09 25.86
C GLY A 186 12.25 5.59 26.53
N GLU A 187 11.89 6.23 27.64
CA GLU A 187 10.72 5.88 28.42
C GLU A 187 9.80 7.08 28.53
N ALA A 188 8.52 6.89 28.20
CA ALA A 188 7.45 7.85 28.44
C ALA A 188 6.31 7.14 29.15
N ASP A 189 5.87 7.67 30.29
CA ASP A 189 4.81 7.09 31.11
C ASP A 189 5.04 5.59 31.43
N LYS A 190 6.27 5.27 31.88
CA LYS A 190 6.73 3.90 32.21
C LYS A 190 6.71 2.90 31.07
N THR A 191 6.59 3.39 29.85
CA THR A 191 6.51 2.55 28.66
C THR A 191 7.55 2.97 27.64
N ARG A 192 8.04 1.97 26.91
CA ARG A 192 9.07 2.10 25.88
C ARG A 192 8.60 3.01 24.74
N LEU A 193 9.48 3.91 24.30
CA LEU A 193 9.35 4.69 23.08
C LEU A 193 10.59 4.44 22.21
N TYR A 194 10.40 3.78 21.08
CA TYR A 194 11.45 3.47 20.11
C TYR A 194 11.37 4.41 18.92
N ALA A 195 12.51 4.84 18.38
CA ALA A 195 12.54 5.57 17.12
C ALA A 195 13.80 5.29 16.28
N GLU A 196 13.68 5.41 14.97
CA GLU A 196 14.80 5.45 14.03
C GLU A 196 14.96 6.88 13.50
N ILE A 197 16.15 7.49 13.68
CA ILE A 197 16.51 8.82 13.14
C ILE A 197 17.53 8.64 12.01
N SER A 198 17.32 9.24 10.85
CA SER A 198 18.24 9.10 9.71
C SER A 198 19.60 9.77 9.98
N GLU A 199 20.69 9.09 9.59
CA GLU A 199 22.03 9.68 9.66
C GLU A 199 22.13 10.97 8.84
N VAL A 200 21.49 11.01 7.67
CA VAL A 200 21.49 12.17 6.78
C VAL A 200 20.28 13.03 7.12
N GLY A 201 20.52 14.29 7.49
CA GLY A 201 19.46 15.26 7.78
C GLY A 201 18.81 15.14 9.15
N GLY A 202 18.96 14.01 9.86
CA GLY A 202 18.38 13.82 11.19
C GLY A 202 16.85 13.71 11.18
N ASN A 203 16.27 13.04 10.18
CA ASN A 203 14.82 12.92 10.02
C ASN A 203 14.26 11.75 10.83
N LEU A 204 13.05 11.88 11.36
CA LEU A 204 12.32 10.75 11.95
C LEU A 204 11.86 9.81 10.84
N ILE A 205 12.33 8.56 10.87
CA ILE A 205 11.98 7.53 9.88
C ILE A 205 10.83 6.66 10.37
N THR A 206 10.92 6.20 11.63
CA THR A 206 9.85 5.45 12.26
C THR A 206 9.87 5.72 13.76
N PHE A 207 8.72 5.61 14.42
CA PHE A 207 8.69 5.46 15.87
C PHE A 207 7.50 4.60 16.30
N ASP A 208 7.67 3.95 17.44
CA ASP A 208 6.64 3.17 18.12
C ASP A 208 6.64 3.55 19.60
N TYR A 209 5.49 4.00 20.08
CA TYR A 209 5.22 4.18 21.49
C TYR A 209 4.35 3.02 21.99
N PHE A 210 4.96 2.10 22.74
CA PHE A 210 4.37 0.82 23.14
C PHE A 210 3.31 0.93 24.25
N MET A 211 2.74 2.12 24.43
CA MET A 211 1.70 2.35 25.44
C MET A 211 0.43 1.59 25.12
N ASP A 212 -0.33 1.27 26.16
CA ASP A 212 -1.60 0.58 26.01
C ASP A 212 -2.72 1.57 25.65
N CYS A 213 -3.57 1.19 24.70
CA CYS A 213 -4.70 1.97 24.20
C CYS A 213 -5.92 1.07 24.17
N GLN A 214 -6.83 1.27 25.13
CA GLN A 214 -7.96 0.36 25.35
C GLN A 214 -9.32 1.05 25.21
N LYS A 215 -9.37 2.38 25.39
CA LYS A 215 -10.63 3.14 25.31
C LYS A 215 -10.73 4.01 24.06
N GLU A 216 -11.92 4.10 23.53
CA GLU A 216 -12.27 5.03 22.45
C GLU A 216 -12.80 6.34 23.04
N VAL A 217 -11.90 7.28 23.34
CA VAL A 217 -12.25 8.61 23.87
C VAL A 217 -12.40 9.64 22.74
N TYR A 218 -11.50 9.58 21.77
CA TYR A 218 -11.47 10.42 20.57
C TYR A 218 -11.98 9.64 19.36
N ASP A 219 -12.70 10.33 18.48
CA ASP A 219 -13.15 9.78 17.20
C ASP A 219 -12.05 9.85 16.13
N LEU A 220 -12.32 9.22 14.98
CA LEU A 220 -11.37 9.14 13.87
C LEU A 220 -11.00 10.52 13.32
N ASP A 221 -11.96 11.45 13.25
CA ASP A 221 -11.73 12.79 12.71
C ASP A 221 -10.77 13.59 13.61
N TYR A 222 -10.88 13.45 14.94
CA TYR A 222 -9.88 13.98 15.85
C TYR A 222 -8.51 13.35 15.62
N CYS A 223 -8.45 12.02 15.44
CA CYS A 223 -7.19 11.32 15.21
C CYS A 223 -6.49 11.77 13.92
N VAL A 224 -7.25 12.05 12.85
CA VAL A 224 -6.72 12.66 11.62
C VAL A 224 -6.08 14.02 11.94
N GLY A 225 -6.80 14.91 12.61
CA GLY A 225 -6.23 16.23 12.98
C GLY A 225 -5.01 16.14 13.92
N ALA A 226 -4.94 15.11 14.77
CA ALA A 226 -3.77 14.86 15.62
C ALA A 226 -2.56 14.42 14.80
N GLY A 227 -2.76 13.57 13.80
CA GLY A 227 -1.73 13.16 12.85
C GLY A 227 -1.19 14.34 12.05
N GLU A 228 -2.06 15.17 11.48
CA GLU A 228 -1.67 16.39 10.72
C GLU A 228 -0.76 17.30 11.55
N LYS A 229 -1.13 17.61 12.79
CA LYS A 229 -0.30 18.43 13.70
C LYS A 229 1.07 17.82 13.98
N PHE A 230 1.14 16.50 14.10
CA PHE A 230 2.40 15.80 14.30
C PHE A 230 3.30 15.90 13.06
N LEU A 231 2.73 15.74 11.86
CA LEU A 231 3.44 15.90 10.59
C LEU A 231 3.97 17.33 10.40
N GLU A 232 3.17 18.34 10.75
CA GLU A 232 3.58 19.75 10.74
C GLU A 232 4.75 20.00 11.70
N LYS A 233 4.73 19.41 12.90
CA LYS A 233 5.84 19.49 13.88
C LYS A 233 7.14 18.93 13.31
N LEU A 234 7.08 17.87 12.50
CA LEU A 234 8.24 17.28 11.83
C LEU A 234 8.73 18.09 10.63
N GLY A 235 8.01 19.12 10.21
CA GLY A 235 8.36 19.94 9.05
C GLY A 235 8.25 19.19 7.71
N LEU A 236 7.41 18.15 7.66
CA LEU A 236 7.09 17.46 6.41
C LEU A 236 6.21 18.35 5.52
N GLY A 237 6.22 18.09 4.21
CA GLY A 237 5.49 18.89 3.22
C GLY A 237 3.97 18.90 3.45
N ASP A 238 3.22 19.51 2.52
CA ASP A 238 1.75 19.52 2.57
C ASP A 238 1.21 18.09 2.38
N LEU A 239 1.09 17.33 3.46
CA LEU A 239 0.63 15.95 3.50
C LEU A 239 -0.88 15.94 3.76
N LYS A 240 -1.66 15.31 2.87
CA LYS A 240 -3.10 15.18 3.01
C LYS A 240 -3.47 13.76 3.44
N PRO A 241 -4.45 13.59 4.34
CA PRO A 241 -4.93 12.27 4.68
C PRO A 241 -5.57 11.64 3.43
N VAL A 242 -5.12 10.44 3.08
CA VAL A 242 -5.66 9.67 1.97
C VAL A 242 -6.38 8.43 2.47
N TRP A 243 -6.04 7.89 3.61
CA TRP A 243 -6.72 6.71 4.17
C TRP A 243 -6.81 6.83 5.67
N ALA A 244 -7.92 6.41 6.25
CA ALA A 244 -8.06 6.29 7.69
C ALA A 244 -8.82 5.02 8.05
N ALA A 245 -8.28 4.31 9.02
CA ALA A 245 -8.78 3.07 9.55
C ALA A 245 -8.76 3.09 11.08
N GLU A 246 -9.57 2.26 11.73
CA GLU A 246 -9.57 2.12 13.18
C GLU A 246 -9.82 0.67 13.59
N SER A 247 -9.02 0.17 14.53
CA SER A 247 -9.22 -1.13 15.15
C SER A 247 -9.28 -0.93 16.66
N GLY A 248 -10.49 -1.04 17.21
CA GLY A 248 -10.77 -0.68 18.60
C GLY A 248 -10.31 0.74 18.96
N ALA A 249 -9.40 0.84 19.93
CA ALA A 249 -8.90 2.10 20.48
C ALA A 249 -7.67 2.67 19.72
N VAL A 250 -7.39 2.18 18.52
CA VAL A 250 -6.27 2.63 17.69
C VAL A 250 -6.76 3.06 16.31
N ALA A 251 -6.35 4.25 15.86
CA ALA A 251 -6.58 4.74 14.51
C ALA A 251 -5.28 4.64 13.68
N TYR A 252 -5.39 4.21 12.43
CA TYR A 252 -4.31 4.10 11.45
C TYR A 252 -4.63 5.03 10.28
N ILE A 253 -3.74 5.96 9.98
CA ILE A 253 -3.99 7.00 8.98
C ILE A 253 -2.81 7.08 8.04
N ASN A 254 -3.07 7.05 6.74
CA ASN A 254 -2.05 7.31 5.74
C ASN A 254 -2.24 8.72 5.20
N TYR A 255 -1.13 9.41 5.07
CA TYR A 255 -1.02 10.70 4.44
C TYR A 255 -0.13 10.60 3.22
N ALA A 256 -0.45 11.34 2.17
CA ALA A 256 0.38 11.43 0.99
C ALA A 256 0.62 12.90 0.63
N LEU A 257 1.77 13.19 0.02
CA LEU A 257 2.12 14.55 -0.37
C LEU A 257 1.09 15.10 -1.35
N PHE A 258 0.62 16.31 -1.11
CA PHE A 258 -0.17 17.07 -2.04
C PHE A 258 0.71 18.11 -2.70
N LYS A 259 0.86 18.01 -4.03
CA LYS A 259 1.70 18.90 -4.81
C LYS A 259 1.07 19.17 -6.16
N ASP A 260 1.10 20.44 -6.59
CA ASP A 260 0.59 20.89 -7.89
C ASP A 260 -0.85 20.43 -8.19
N GLY A 261 -1.69 20.35 -7.15
CA GLY A 261 -3.10 19.96 -7.27
C GLY A 261 -3.35 18.44 -7.30
N ALA A 262 -2.33 17.61 -7.06
CA ALA A 262 -2.43 16.16 -7.09
C ALA A 262 -1.91 15.50 -5.81
N ILE A 263 -2.53 14.37 -5.45
CA ILE A 263 -2.05 13.46 -4.40
C ILE A 263 -0.88 12.64 -4.95
N VAL A 264 0.27 12.62 -4.27
CA VAL A 264 1.49 11.92 -4.68
C VAL A 264 1.66 10.69 -3.80
N TYR A 265 1.03 9.58 -4.19
CA TYR A 265 1.05 8.33 -3.44
C TYR A 265 2.43 7.73 -3.17
N PRO A 266 3.46 7.90 -4.03
CA PRO A 266 4.82 7.49 -3.71
C PRO A 266 5.38 8.14 -2.44
N ASP A 267 4.92 9.35 -2.11
CA ASP A 267 5.40 10.14 -0.98
C ASP A 267 4.44 9.99 0.20
N MET A 268 4.35 8.77 0.73
CA MET A 268 3.42 8.40 1.78
C MET A 268 4.05 8.36 3.17
N VAL A 269 3.27 8.75 4.16
CA VAL A 269 3.57 8.64 5.59
C VAL A 269 2.41 7.95 6.29
N LYS A 270 2.71 6.96 7.13
CA LYS A 270 1.71 6.26 7.96
C LYS A 270 1.79 6.76 9.39
N VAL A 271 0.65 6.94 10.03
CA VAL A 271 0.51 7.48 11.37
C VAL A 271 -0.48 6.62 12.14
N THR A 272 -0.11 6.22 13.34
CA THR A 272 -0.99 5.50 14.28
C THR A 272 -1.31 6.42 15.44
N VAL A 273 -2.59 6.55 15.81
CA VAL A 273 -3.07 7.42 16.89
C VAL A 273 -3.84 6.62 17.91
N CYS A 274 -3.51 6.83 19.18
CA CYS A 274 -4.26 6.25 20.28
C CYS A 274 -5.55 7.03 20.54
N LYS A 275 -6.71 6.39 20.39
CA LYS A 275 -8.02 7.02 20.62
C LYS A 275 -8.30 7.30 22.10
N GLU A 276 -7.55 6.70 23.03
CA GLU A 276 -7.71 7.00 24.46
C GLU A 276 -7.02 8.32 24.85
N ARG A 277 -5.81 8.53 24.34
CA ARG A 277 -4.96 9.68 24.70
C ARG A 277 -4.99 10.81 23.67
N GLY A 278 -5.42 10.53 22.45
CA GLY A 278 -5.49 11.50 21.36
C GLY A 278 -4.11 11.96 20.87
N ILE A 279 -3.10 11.09 20.99
CA ILE A 279 -1.71 11.36 20.60
C ILE A 279 -1.23 10.31 19.59
N VAL A 280 -0.30 10.69 18.72
CA VAL A 280 0.34 9.76 17.79
C VAL A 280 1.16 8.75 18.60
N SER A 281 0.90 7.46 18.41
CA SER A 281 1.59 6.34 19.05
C SER A 281 2.46 5.55 18.09
N GLY A 282 2.37 5.78 16.79
CA GLY A 282 3.25 5.18 15.79
C GLY A 282 3.36 6.03 14.54
N PHE A 283 4.44 5.88 13.80
CA PHE A 283 4.72 6.66 12.60
C PHE A 283 5.71 5.93 11.71
N ASP A 284 5.52 6.01 10.40
CA ASP A 284 6.46 5.51 9.40
C ASP A 284 6.49 6.44 8.18
N SER A 285 7.64 7.07 7.93
CA SER A 285 7.90 7.95 6.78
C SER A 285 8.88 7.34 5.78
N ARG A 286 9.16 6.04 5.89
CA ARG A 286 10.19 5.39 5.07
C ARG A 286 9.86 5.49 3.58
N GLU A 287 8.60 5.27 3.19
CA GLU A 287 8.19 5.43 1.80
C GLU A 287 8.37 6.87 1.31
N TYR A 288 7.99 7.87 2.13
CA TYR A 288 8.27 9.27 1.84
C TYR A 288 9.76 9.49 1.56
N TYR A 289 10.67 9.14 2.47
CA TYR A 289 12.11 9.41 2.26
C TYR A 289 12.76 8.53 1.19
N LEU A 290 12.20 7.36 0.89
CA LEU A 290 12.66 6.53 -0.21
C LEU A 290 12.33 7.14 -1.58
N ASN A 291 11.17 7.78 -1.71
CA ASN A 291 10.64 8.20 -3.01
C ASN A 291 10.68 9.72 -3.24
N HIS A 292 10.58 10.52 -2.18
CA HIS A 292 10.45 11.97 -2.25
C HIS A 292 11.61 12.58 -3.04
N THR A 293 11.24 13.35 -4.04
CA THR A 293 12.15 14.03 -4.95
C THR A 293 11.45 15.24 -5.53
N GLU A 294 12.22 16.17 -6.08
CA GLU A 294 11.65 17.15 -6.99
C GLU A 294 11.04 16.42 -8.20
N ARG A 295 9.81 16.79 -8.55
CA ARG A 295 9.01 16.18 -9.61
C ARG A 295 8.42 17.25 -10.50
N GLU A 296 8.42 16.98 -11.79
CA GLU A 296 7.57 17.65 -12.77
C GLU A 296 6.36 16.75 -13.06
N MET A 297 5.17 17.14 -12.59
CA MET A 297 3.97 16.30 -12.59
C MET A 297 3.36 16.08 -13.99
N GLY A 298 3.90 16.72 -15.03
CA GLY A 298 3.30 16.78 -16.35
C GLY A 298 1.99 17.60 -16.35
N LYS A 299 1.22 17.50 -17.44
CA LYS A 299 -0.11 18.12 -17.54
C LYS A 299 -1.14 17.09 -17.96
N ALA A 300 -2.27 17.05 -17.24
CA ALA A 300 -3.43 16.30 -17.67
C ALA A 300 -3.95 16.85 -19.01
N THR A 301 -4.18 15.95 -19.96
CA THR A 301 -4.84 16.29 -21.24
C THR A 301 -6.36 16.08 -21.14
N LEU A 302 -6.79 15.19 -20.25
CA LEU A 302 -8.20 14.97 -19.94
C LEU A 302 -8.69 15.89 -18.82
N THR A 303 -9.99 16.16 -18.85
CA THR A 303 -10.75 16.77 -17.74
C THR A 303 -11.23 15.71 -16.74
N ALA A 304 -11.59 16.13 -15.53
CA ALA A 304 -12.15 15.24 -14.51
C ALA A 304 -13.45 14.56 -14.99
N GLU A 305 -14.29 15.28 -15.76
CA GLU A 305 -15.53 14.75 -16.33
C GLU A 305 -15.25 13.69 -17.41
N GLN A 306 -14.22 13.89 -18.23
CA GLN A 306 -13.80 12.89 -19.22
C GLN A 306 -13.24 11.64 -18.55
N ALA A 307 -12.45 11.79 -17.47
CA ALA A 307 -11.96 10.64 -16.71
C ALA A 307 -13.10 9.88 -16.01
N ARG A 308 -14.05 10.61 -15.41
CA ARG A 308 -15.27 10.03 -14.84
C ARG A 308 -16.06 9.22 -15.87
N ALA A 309 -16.20 9.71 -17.10
CA ALA A 309 -16.89 8.99 -18.16
C ALA A 309 -16.14 7.74 -18.68
N LYS A 310 -14.90 7.51 -18.24
CA LYS A 310 -14.11 6.31 -18.55
C LYS A 310 -14.26 5.21 -17.51
N THR A 311 -14.89 5.47 -16.35
CA THR A 311 -15.21 4.42 -15.39
C THR A 311 -16.40 3.59 -15.87
N GLU A 312 -16.52 2.33 -15.45
CA GLU A 312 -17.66 1.48 -15.81
C GLU A 312 -19.01 2.09 -15.38
N ASP A 313 -20.05 1.93 -16.21
CA ASP A 313 -21.41 2.48 -15.97
C ASP A 313 -22.05 2.01 -14.64
N LYS A 314 -21.57 0.89 -14.09
CA LYS A 314 -22.07 0.31 -12.84
C LYS A 314 -21.50 0.98 -11.59
N ILE A 315 -20.47 1.81 -11.74
CA ILE A 315 -19.79 2.45 -10.62
C ILE A 315 -20.32 3.86 -10.45
N GLU A 316 -21.00 4.11 -9.33
CA GLU A 316 -21.45 5.45 -8.97
C GLU A 316 -20.24 6.26 -8.47
N VAL A 317 -19.60 7.02 -9.35
CA VAL A 317 -18.45 7.86 -9.00
C VAL A 317 -18.89 9.01 -8.10
N GLN A 318 -18.28 9.11 -6.93
CA GLN A 318 -18.58 10.13 -5.92
C GLN A 318 -17.54 11.26 -5.92
N SER A 319 -16.27 10.95 -6.11
CA SER A 319 -15.20 11.95 -6.19
C SER A 319 -14.22 11.67 -7.33
N VAL A 320 -13.60 12.75 -7.81
CA VAL A 320 -12.55 12.69 -8.83
C VAL A 320 -11.49 13.72 -8.45
N ARG A 321 -10.23 13.27 -8.32
CA ARG A 321 -9.08 14.16 -8.07
C ARG A 321 -7.84 13.68 -8.82
N LEU A 322 -6.86 14.57 -9.01
CA LEU A 322 -5.59 14.17 -9.61
C LEU A 322 -4.75 13.39 -8.59
N ALA A 323 -4.10 12.34 -9.07
CA ALA A 323 -3.19 11.52 -8.28
C ALA A 323 -2.00 11.07 -9.14
N LEU A 324 -0.79 11.20 -8.61
CA LEU A 324 0.40 10.57 -9.15
C LEU A 324 0.58 9.23 -8.44
N ILE A 325 0.60 8.15 -9.23
CA ILE A 325 0.69 6.80 -8.71
C ILE A 325 1.90 6.05 -9.25
N PRO A 326 2.44 5.07 -8.51
CA PRO A 326 3.46 4.19 -9.03
C PRO A 326 2.89 3.25 -10.11
N LYS A 327 3.65 3.09 -11.20
CA LYS A 327 3.35 2.16 -12.31
C LYS A 327 4.29 0.95 -12.35
N GLY A 328 5.24 0.86 -11.41
CA GLY A 328 6.27 -0.19 -11.34
C GLY A 328 7.63 0.27 -11.91
N ASN A 329 8.72 -0.46 -11.60
CA ASN A 329 10.09 -0.17 -12.07
C ASN A 329 10.53 1.31 -11.93
N ASP A 330 10.24 1.92 -10.78
CA ASP A 330 10.51 3.34 -10.49
C ASP A 330 9.78 4.36 -11.39
N ALA A 331 8.81 3.92 -12.19
CA ALA A 331 7.96 4.79 -13.01
C ALA A 331 6.72 5.27 -12.22
N GLU A 332 6.35 6.52 -12.48
CA GLU A 332 5.18 7.18 -11.93
C GLU A 332 4.27 7.65 -13.09
N VAL A 333 2.96 7.70 -12.86
CA VAL A 333 1.99 8.16 -13.86
C VAL A 333 0.95 9.08 -13.22
N LEU A 334 0.69 10.21 -13.88
CA LEU A 334 -0.37 11.12 -13.48
C LEU A 334 -1.72 10.56 -13.92
N THR A 335 -2.64 10.48 -12.98
CA THR A 335 -3.97 9.88 -13.14
C THR A 335 -5.04 10.75 -12.53
N TYR A 336 -6.29 10.49 -12.91
CA TYR A 336 -7.45 10.85 -12.13
C TYR A 336 -7.84 9.65 -11.26
N GLU A 337 -7.80 9.84 -9.94
CA GLU A 337 -8.40 8.93 -8.96
C GLU A 337 -9.90 9.19 -8.92
N CYS A 338 -10.67 8.21 -9.37
CA CYS A 338 -12.13 8.19 -9.31
C CYS A 338 -12.55 7.24 -8.19
N MET A 339 -13.09 7.76 -7.10
CA MET A 339 -13.73 6.95 -6.06
C MET A 339 -15.19 6.76 -6.42
N GLY A 340 -15.67 5.53 -6.36
CA GLY A 340 -17.09 5.23 -6.54
C GLY A 340 -17.55 3.97 -5.81
N VAL A 341 -18.86 3.76 -5.81
CA VAL A 341 -19.48 2.62 -5.15
C VAL A 341 -20.20 1.75 -6.17
N ALA A 342 -20.00 0.43 -6.08
CA ALA A 342 -20.74 -0.56 -6.86
C ALA A 342 -20.97 -1.82 -6.01
N ASP A 343 -22.15 -2.41 -6.11
CA ASP A 343 -22.53 -3.66 -5.42
C ASP A 343 -22.23 -3.68 -3.90
N GLY A 344 -22.37 -2.52 -3.24
CA GLY A 344 -22.09 -2.35 -1.81
C GLY A 344 -20.61 -2.49 -1.47
N ALA A 345 -19.71 -2.11 -2.39
CA ALA A 345 -18.28 -1.99 -2.13
C ALA A 345 -17.74 -0.69 -2.73
N THR A 346 -16.69 -0.15 -2.11
CA THR A 346 -16.00 1.05 -2.59
C THR A 346 -14.85 0.67 -3.51
N TYR A 347 -14.72 1.37 -4.62
CA TYR A 347 -13.69 1.19 -5.63
C TYR A 347 -12.90 2.49 -5.84
N TYR A 348 -11.59 2.38 -6.04
CA TYR A 348 -10.73 3.48 -6.50
C TYR A 348 -10.16 3.13 -7.86
N ILE A 349 -10.50 3.92 -8.86
CA ILE A 349 -10.11 3.70 -10.24
C ILE A 349 -9.18 4.81 -10.65
N TYR A 350 -8.00 4.44 -11.12
CA TYR A 350 -6.96 5.36 -11.55
C TYR A 350 -6.93 5.39 -13.07
N ILE A 351 -7.40 6.49 -13.64
CA ILE A 351 -7.46 6.70 -15.09
C ILE A 351 -6.28 7.58 -15.51
N ASP A 352 -5.45 7.13 -16.45
CA ASP A 352 -4.33 7.90 -16.99
C ASP A 352 -4.80 9.28 -17.47
N ALA A 353 -4.21 10.35 -16.93
CA ALA A 353 -4.67 11.72 -17.15
C ALA A 353 -4.39 12.24 -18.58
N THR A 354 -3.65 11.47 -19.39
CA THR A 354 -3.35 11.78 -20.80
C THR A 354 -4.12 10.88 -21.75
N SER A 355 -4.01 9.56 -21.59
CA SER A 355 -4.56 8.57 -22.52
C SER A 355 -6.00 8.15 -22.20
N GLY A 356 -6.44 8.33 -20.96
CA GLY A 356 -7.76 7.87 -20.50
C GLY A 356 -7.88 6.37 -20.33
N LYS A 357 -6.77 5.63 -20.39
CA LYS A 357 -6.73 4.20 -20.06
C LYS A 357 -6.81 4.01 -18.56
N GLN A 358 -7.54 3.00 -18.11
CA GLN A 358 -7.46 2.54 -16.72
C GLN A 358 -6.05 2.01 -16.45
N VAL A 359 -5.40 2.58 -15.43
CA VAL A 359 -4.06 2.18 -14.98
C VAL A 359 -4.16 1.16 -13.86
N LYS A 360 -5.07 1.41 -12.91
CA LYS A 360 -5.25 0.54 -11.76
C LYS A 360 -6.67 0.69 -11.20
N ILE A 361 -7.19 -0.40 -10.63
CA ILE A 361 -8.42 -0.40 -9.86
C ILE A 361 -8.15 -1.09 -8.53
N PHE A 362 -8.62 -0.48 -7.45
CA PHE A 362 -8.64 -1.07 -6.13
C PHE A 362 -10.06 -1.27 -5.65
N LYS A 363 -10.26 -2.32 -4.87
CA LYS A 363 -11.48 -2.54 -4.11
C LYS A 363 -11.15 -2.51 -2.63
N VAL A 364 -11.92 -1.72 -1.90
CA VAL A 364 -11.88 -1.74 -0.44
C VAL A 364 -12.47 -3.05 0.03
N VAL A 365 -11.69 -3.82 0.78
CA VAL A 365 -12.26 -4.86 1.63
C VAL A 365 -12.91 -4.13 2.78
N GLU A 366 -14.25 -4.10 2.83
CA GLU A 366 -14.98 -3.60 3.99
C GLU A 366 -14.69 -4.50 5.19
N THR A 367 -13.60 -4.18 5.89
CA THR A 367 -13.55 -4.36 7.34
C THR A 367 -14.46 -3.30 7.94
N THR A 368 -14.93 -3.48 9.18
CA THR A 368 -15.63 -2.42 9.94
C THR A 368 -14.77 -1.16 10.19
N GLU A 369 -13.61 -1.04 9.55
CA GLU A 369 -12.43 -0.42 10.12
C GLU A 369 -11.67 0.49 9.14
N GLY A 370 -12.11 0.81 7.91
CA GLY A 370 -11.32 1.72 7.05
C GLY A 370 -12.06 2.41 5.90
N ARG A 371 -11.76 3.70 5.66
CA ARG A 371 -12.26 4.53 4.55
C ARG A 371 -11.18 5.47 3.99
N LEU A 372 -11.21 5.74 2.69
CA LEU A 372 -10.40 6.82 2.09
C LEU A 372 -10.96 8.17 2.56
N LEU A 373 -10.07 9.11 2.80
CA LEU A 373 -10.43 10.48 3.13
C LEU A 373 -10.34 11.33 1.85
N VAL A 374 -11.43 12.03 1.57
CA VAL A 374 -11.69 12.69 0.27
C VAL A 374 -11.19 14.11 0.26
#